data_AF-A0A093SYF8-F1
#
_entry.id   AF-A0A093SYF8-F1
#
_cell.length_a   1.000
_cell.length_b   1.000
_cell.length_c   1.000
_cell.angle_alpha   90.00
_cell.angle_beta   90.00
_cell.angle_gamma   90.00
#
_symmetry.space_group_name_H-M   'P 1'
#
loop_
_entity.id
_entity.type
_entity.pdbx_description
1 polymer ?
#
loop_
_entity_poly.entity_id
_entity_poly.type
_entity_poly.pdbx_seq_one_letter_code
_entity_poly.pdbx_strand_id
1 'polypeptide(L)'
;LLELSGHFEIQKVMYGFCSVKDPQAVLPKYVLVNWVGEDVPDARKCACASHVAKIAEFFQGVDVIVNASSVEDIDPGAIGQRLSNGLARVSSPVLHRLRLREDENAEPVPLTLCAAYCHPPSLIPAREQFWEQAKKEEELRKEEERKKALDARLRFEQERMEQERLGQEERERRYREREEQIEEHRHGRGWVGCGRKQQSMEAEEARQRLKEQSIFGDQQEEDDRQQFRKSESEVEEAAAIIAQRPDNPRDFFKQQERVASGSSDAVSPGSHRTG
;
A
#
# COMPACT_ATOMS: atom_id res chain seq x y z
N LEU A 1 12.88 53.72 16.54
CA LEU A 1 12.82 52.64 15.51
C LEU A 1 13.63 51.42 15.96
N LEU A 2 14.91 51.58 16.28
CA LEU A 2 15.76 50.46 16.73
C LEU A 2 15.29 49.81 18.05
N GLU A 3 14.78 50.60 19.00
CA GLU A 3 14.18 50.04 20.22
C GLU A 3 12.87 49.30 19.94
N LEU A 4 12.07 49.81 18.99
CA LEU A 4 10.80 49.19 18.59
C LEU A 4 11.06 47.83 17.93
N SER A 5 12.11 47.70 17.12
CA SER A 5 12.40 46.46 16.42
C SER A 5 12.78 45.30 17.35
N GLY A 6 13.37 45.59 18.51
CA GLY A 6 13.73 44.59 19.53
C GLY A 6 12.54 44.00 20.31
N HIS A 7 11.35 44.60 20.19
CA HIS A 7 10.14 44.10 20.86
C HIS A 7 9.28 43.18 19.98
N PHE A 8 9.64 42.99 18.72
CA PHE A 8 8.88 42.11 17.83
C PHE A 8 9.28 40.64 18.02
N GLU A 9 8.26 39.81 18.25
CA GLU A 9 8.36 38.35 18.30
C GLU A 9 8.06 37.69 16.94
N ILE A 10 8.85 36.68 16.57
CA ILE A 10 8.69 35.93 15.31
C ILE A 10 7.44 35.05 15.25
N GLN A 11 6.84 34.69 16.39
CA GLN A 11 5.67 33.81 16.46
C GLN A 11 4.32 34.56 16.49
N LYS A 12 4.35 35.90 16.40
CA LYS A 12 3.16 36.75 16.57
C LYS A 12 2.99 37.76 15.43
N VAL A 13 1.74 38.11 15.17
CA VAL A 13 1.39 39.30 14.40
C VAL A 13 1.30 40.46 15.37
N MET A 14 2.00 41.55 15.09
CA MET A 14 2.07 42.74 15.94
C MET A 14 1.97 44.00 15.10
N TYR A 15 1.64 45.10 15.78
CA TYR A 15 1.57 46.42 15.17
C TYR A 15 2.43 47.37 15.99
N GLY A 16 3.38 48.02 15.32
CA GLY A 16 4.21 49.05 15.93
C GLY A 16 3.78 50.42 15.44
N PHE A 17 3.57 51.37 16.34
CA PHE A 17 3.30 52.76 15.98
C PHE A 17 4.40 53.64 16.55
N CYS A 18 5.01 54.46 15.70
CA CYS A 18 6.09 55.34 16.15
C CYS A 18 6.08 56.68 15.41
N SER A 19 6.57 57.72 16.10
CA SER A 19 6.81 59.01 15.50
C SER A 19 8.27 59.13 15.07
N VAL A 20 8.47 59.66 13.87
CA VAL A 20 9.78 59.94 13.29
C VAL A 20 9.89 61.44 13.09
N LYS A 21 10.94 62.03 13.67
CA LYS A 21 11.28 63.44 13.46
C LYS A 21 12.06 63.55 12.16
N ASP A 22 11.43 64.11 11.14
CA ASP A 22 12.09 64.44 9.89
C ASP A 22 12.67 65.86 10.00
N PRO A 23 13.99 66.06 9.83
CA PRO A 23 14.61 67.38 9.92
C PRO A 23 14.10 68.39 8.90
N GLN A 24 13.46 67.94 7.81
CA GLN A 24 12.83 68.80 6.81
C GLN A 24 11.36 69.12 7.11
N ALA A 25 10.74 68.40 8.05
CA ALA A 25 9.32 68.57 8.38
C ALA A 25 9.14 69.36 9.68
N VAL A 26 8.17 70.27 9.67
CA VAL A 26 7.79 71.07 10.86
C VAL A 26 7.01 70.23 11.88
N LEU A 27 6.38 69.14 11.43
CA LEU A 27 5.59 68.23 12.26
C LEU A 27 6.19 66.81 12.24
N PRO A 28 6.12 66.07 13.36
CA PRO A 28 6.54 64.68 13.39
C PRO A 28 5.65 63.85 12.46
N LYS A 29 6.27 62.94 11.71
CA LYS A 29 5.55 61.99 10.87
C LYS A 29 5.32 60.69 11.63
N TYR A 30 4.20 60.03 11.38
CA TYR A 30 3.80 58.82 12.06
C TYR A 30 3.88 57.61 11.14
N VAL A 31 4.56 56.57 11.64
CA VAL A 31 4.78 55.32 10.91
C VAL A 31 4.05 54.19 11.62
N LEU A 32 3.25 53.44 10.86
CA LEU A 32 2.65 52.19 11.30
C LEU A 32 3.44 51.02 10.69
N VAL A 33 4.01 50.18 11.54
CA VAL A 33 4.67 48.94 11.18
C VAL A 33 3.69 47.80 11.35
N ASN A 34 3.33 47.15 10.24
CA ASN A 34 2.62 45.87 10.22
C ASN A 34 3.66 44.75 10.31
N TRP A 35 3.82 44.17 11.50
CA TRP A 35 4.74 43.07 11.74
C TRP A 35 4.03 41.72 11.61
N VAL A 36 4.53 40.89 10.71
CA VAL A 36 4.09 39.50 10.54
C VAL A 36 5.29 38.58 10.71
N GLY A 37 5.47 38.06 11.93
CA GLY A 37 6.59 37.18 12.22
C GLY A 37 6.61 35.93 11.33
N GLU A 38 7.81 35.43 11.07
CA GLU A 38 8.06 34.31 10.15
C GLU A 38 7.29 33.04 10.57
N ASP A 39 7.30 32.74 11.87
CA ASP A 39 6.69 31.55 12.50
C ASP A 39 5.19 31.72 12.83
N VAL A 40 4.52 32.71 12.26
CA VAL A 40 3.07 32.85 12.40
C VAL A 40 2.35 31.86 11.48
N PRO A 41 1.38 31.06 11.97
CA PRO A 41 0.59 30.16 11.12
C PRO A 41 -0.19 30.91 10.03
N ASP A 42 -0.27 30.35 8.83
CA ASP A 42 -0.90 30.99 7.65
C ASP A 42 -2.37 31.35 7.88
N ALA A 43 -3.12 30.52 8.63
CA ALA A 43 -4.48 30.82 9.03
C ALA A 43 -4.59 32.14 9.80
N ARG A 44 -3.60 32.44 10.65
CA ARG A 44 -3.54 33.68 11.42
C ARG A 44 -3.07 34.86 10.58
N LYS A 45 -2.11 34.66 9.66
CA LYS A 45 -1.69 35.67 8.68
C LYS A 45 -2.88 36.14 7.83
N CYS A 46 -3.70 35.19 7.36
CA CYS A 46 -4.91 35.46 6.59
C CYS A 46 -5.97 36.23 7.40
N ALA A 47 -6.25 35.79 8.64
CA ALA A 47 -7.23 36.45 9.50
C ALA A 47 -6.83 37.90 9.82
N CYS A 48 -5.55 38.16 10.10
CA CYS A 48 -5.05 39.48 10.46
C CYS A 48 -4.81 40.43 9.29
N ALA A 49 -4.90 39.98 8.03
CA ALA A 49 -4.72 40.84 6.86
C ALA A 49 -5.71 42.02 6.82
N SER A 50 -6.93 41.81 7.33
CA SER A 50 -7.97 42.85 7.42
C SER A 50 -7.76 43.87 8.55
N HIS A 51 -6.91 43.55 9.52
CA HIS A 51 -6.71 44.41 10.70
C HIS A 51 -5.89 45.66 10.38
N VAL A 52 -4.97 45.58 9.41
CA VAL A 52 -4.08 46.69 9.04
C VAL A 52 -4.87 47.95 8.71
N ALA A 53 -5.97 47.81 7.96
CA ALA A 53 -6.86 48.91 7.59
C ALA A 53 -7.49 49.57 8.84
N LYS A 54 -8.10 48.76 9.70
CA LYS A 54 -8.79 49.21 10.91
C LYS A 54 -7.83 49.88 11.89
N ILE A 55 -6.61 49.36 12.01
CA ILE A 55 -5.59 49.90 12.91
C ILE A 55 -5.02 51.22 12.36
N ALA A 56 -4.82 51.32 11.04
CA ALA A 56 -4.42 52.58 10.41
C ALA A 56 -5.49 53.67 10.59
N GLU A 57 -6.77 53.30 10.56
CA GLU A 57 -7.89 54.21 10.86
C GLU A 57 -7.96 54.59 12.34
N PHE A 58 -7.71 53.64 13.24
CA PHE A 58 -7.69 53.90 14.69
C PHE A 58 -6.65 54.96 15.09
N PHE A 59 -5.44 54.88 14.52
CA PHE A 59 -4.36 55.81 14.84
C PHE A 59 -4.42 57.16 14.11
N GLN A 60 -5.45 57.41 13.28
CA GLN A 60 -5.75 58.67 12.57
C GLN A 60 -4.54 59.57 12.28
N GLY A 61 -4.03 59.52 11.05
CA GLY A 61 -2.86 60.33 10.65
C GLY A 61 -1.55 59.55 10.53
N VAL A 62 -1.64 58.25 10.24
CA VAL A 62 -0.49 57.47 9.77
C VAL A 62 -0.04 58.01 8.41
N ASP A 63 1.21 58.47 8.32
CA ASP A 63 1.79 58.98 7.08
C ASP A 63 2.25 57.85 6.17
N VAL A 64 2.86 56.80 6.75
CA VAL A 64 3.41 55.65 6.02
C VAL A 64 3.12 54.34 6.77
N ILE A 65 2.74 53.31 6.01
CA ILE A 65 2.59 51.94 6.50
C ILE A 65 3.73 51.09 5.95
N VAL A 66 4.46 50.43 6.85
CA VAL A 66 5.59 49.54 6.53
C VAL A 66 5.17 48.12 6.85
N ASN A 67 5.30 47.21 5.88
CA ASN A 67 5.12 45.78 6.12
C ASN A 67 6.48 45.16 6.40
N ALA A 68 6.63 44.48 7.53
CA ALA A 68 7.87 43.88 7.99
C ALA A 68 7.62 42.44 8.46
N SER A 69 8.54 41.54 8.13
CA SER A 69 8.57 40.15 8.60
C SER A 69 9.81 39.84 9.44
N SER A 70 10.87 40.63 9.25
CA SER A 70 12.13 40.49 9.97
C SER A 70 12.65 41.86 10.44
N VAL A 71 13.64 41.86 11.33
CA VAL A 71 14.17 43.11 11.93
C VAL A 71 14.86 43.97 10.87
N GLU A 72 15.42 43.33 9.84
CA GLU A 72 16.08 43.95 8.70
C GLU A 72 15.12 44.76 7.82
N ASP A 73 13.83 44.41 7.81
CA ASP A 73 12.78 45.17 7.11
C ASP A 73 12.49 46.53 7.78
N ILE A 74 12.96 46.71 9.02
CA ILE A 74 12.77 47.93 9.83
C ILE A 74 14.04 48.80 9.78
N ASP A 75 14.51 49.09 8.57
CA ASP A 75 15.65 49.98 8.36
C ASP A 75 15.23 51.47 8.49
N PRO A 76 15.80 52.24 9.44
CA PRO A 76 15.50 53.66 9.57
C PRO A 76 15.85 54.47 8.31
N GLY A 77 16.86 54.06 7.53
CA GLY A 77 17.22 54.73 6.28
C GLY A 77 16.13 54.60 5.22
N ALA A 78 15.70 53.36 4.95
CA ALA A 78 14.62 53.05 4.01
C ALA A 78 13.28 53.69 4.43
N ILE A 79 12.94 53.65 5.72
CA ILE A 79 11.71 54.28 6.25
C ILE A 79 11.79 55.81 6.11
N GLY A 80 12.93 56.42 6.46
CA GLY A 80 13.16 57.85 6.29
C GLY A 80 13.03 58.31 4.85
N GLN A 81 13.57 57.55 3.90
CA GLN A 81 13.44 57.85 2.47
C GLN A 81 11.99 57.72 1.97
N ARG A 82 11.25 56.72 2.45
CA ARG A 82 9.81 56.60 2.15
C ARG A 82 9.01 57.77 2.71
N LEU A 83 9.38 58.27 3.89
CA LEU A 83 8.78 59.45 4.51
C LEU A 83 9.14 60.76 3.79
N SER A 84 10.35 60.89 3.23
CA SER A 84 10.76 62.10 2.50
C SER A 84 10.16 62.16 1.11
N ASN A 85 10.05 61.01 0.43
CA ASN A 85 9.52 60.93 -0.93
C ASN A 85 7.98 60.91 -0.98
N GLY A 86 7.33 60.56 0.13
CA GLY A 86 5.88 60.48 0.27
C GLY A 86 5.24 61.80 0.66
N LEU A 87 5.16 62.77 -0.26
CA LEU A 87 4.23 63.91 -0.13
C LEU A 87 2.78 63.53 -0.48
N ALA A 88 2.57 62.35 -1.06
CA ALA A 88 1.25 61.75 -1.20
C ALA A 88 0.99 60.86 0.02
N ARG A 89 -0.18 60.99 0.64
CA ARG A 89 -0.69 60.05 1.65
C ARG A 89 -0.83 58.67 1.01
N VAL A 90 0.26 57.92 0.88
CA VAL A 90 0.25 56.59 0.28
C VAL A 90 -0.24 55.62 1.35
N SER A 91 -1.55 55.62 1.53
CA SER A 91 -2.25 54.42 1.98
C SER A 91 -1.83 53.31 1.01
N SER A 92 -1.31 52.20 1.54
CA SER A 92 -0.85 51.05 0.74
C SER A 92 -1.82 50.76 -0.42
N PRO A 93 -1.37 50.35 -1.62
CA PRO A 93 -2.25 50.01 -2.75
C PRO A 93 -3.38 49.04 -2.37
N VAL A 94 -3.11 48.19 -1.37
CA VAL A 94 -4.07 47.26 -0.77
C VAL A 94 -5.17 48.01 0.00
N LEU A 95 -4.83 49.03 0.78
CA LEU A 95 -5.81 49.86 1.50
C LEU A 95 -6.60 50.75 0.55
N HIS A 96 -5.99 51.27 -0.52
CA HIS A 96 -6.73 52.01 -1.55
C HIS A 96 -7.77 51.11 -2.24
N ARG A 97 -7.44 49.84 -2.48
CA ARG A 97 -8.40 48.85 -3.02
C ARG A 97 -9.50 48.48 -2.04
N LEU A 98 -9.22 48.46 -0.73
CA LEU A 98 -10.22 48.15 0.29
C LEU A 98 -11.20 49.32 0.52
N ARG A 99 -10.76 50.57 0.32
CA ARG A 99 -11.64 51.76 0.42
C ARG A 99 -12.67 51.88 -0.70
N LEU A 100 -12.45 51.25 -1.85
CA LEU A 100 -13.39 51.30 -2.98
C LEU A 100 -14.72 50.58 -2.72
N ARG A 101 -14.90 49.91 -1.58
CA ARG A 101 -16.14 49.18 -1.26
C ARG A 101 -17.12 49.94 -0.34
N GLU A 102 -16.71 51.08 0.25
CA GLU A 102 -17.58 51.85 1.16
C GLU A 102 -18.04 53.21 0.61
N ASP A 103 -17.56 53.63 -0.57
CA ASP A 103 -17.85 54.97 -1.09
C ASP A 103 -18.84 54.97 -2.29
N GLU A 104 -19.96 54.24 -2.16
CA GLU A 104 -21.12 54.38 -3.06
C GLU A 104 -22.12 55.47 -2.59
N ASN A 105 -21.69 56.42 -1.74
CA ASN A 105 -22.56 57.51 -1.28
C ASN A 105 -21.89 58.89 -1.14
N ALA A 106 -20.70 59.11 -1.71
CA ALA A 106 -20.19 60.47 -1.87
C ALA A 106 -20.85 61.16 -3.07
N GLU A 107 -21.81 62.03 -2.77
CA GLU A 107 -22.36 63.01 -3.69
C GLU A 107 -21.19 63.84 -4.29
N PRO A 108 -21.07 63.96 -5.64
CA PRO A 108 -19.95 64.67 -6.23
C PRO A 108 -20.12 66.18 -6.04
N VAL A 109 -19.31 66.76 -5.14
CA VAL A 109 -19.15 68.22 -5.03
C VAL A 109 -18.51 68.72 -6.32
N PRO A 110 -19.13 69.67 -7.05
CA PRO A 110 -18.58 70.15 -8.32
C PRO A 110 -17.38 71.07 -8.06
N LEU A 111 -16.17 70.55 -8.31
CA LEU A 111 -14.97 71.38 -8.44
C LEU A 111 -14.89 71.90 -9.88
N THR A 112 -15.16 73.19 -10.07
CA THR A 112 -15.07 73.89 -11.35
C THR A 112 -13.62 74.11 -11.76
N LEU A 113 -13.01 73.10 -12.37
CA LEU A 113 -11.81 73.26 -13.21
C LEU A 113 -12.07 72.57 -14.56
N CYS A 114 -12.51 73.35 -15.55
CA CYS A 114 -12.62 72.90 -16.94
C CYS A 114 -11.23 72.53 -17.47
N ALA A 115 -10.97 71.23 -17.65
CA ALA A 115 -9.85 70.75 -18.43
C ALA A 115 -10.07 71.10 -19.91
N ALA A 116 -9.36 72.12 -20.40
CA ALA A 116 -9.52 72.73 -21.72
C ALA A 116 -8.92 71.92 -22.90
N TYR A 117 -9.08 70.60 -22.92
CA TYR A 117 -8.64 69.76 -24.04
C TYR A 117 -9.71 68.71 -24.38
N CYS A 118 -10.82 69.18 -24.97
CA CYS A 118 -11.78 68.30 -25.63
C CYS A 118 -11.29 68.04 -27.06
N HIS A 119 -10.92 66.79 -27.37
CA HIS A 119 -10.64 66.36 -28.74
C HIS A 119 -11.88 66.56 -29.64
N PRO A 120 -11.72 66.84 -30.94
CA PRO A 120 -12.84 67.07 -31.84
C PRO A 120 -13.77 65.84 -31.92
N PRO A 121 -15.10 66.04 -32.01
CA PRO A 121 -16.12 64.99 -31.85
C PRO A 121 -16.11 63.89 -32.92
N SER A 122 -15.38 64.07 -34.04
CA SER A 122 -15.27 63.10 -35.14
C SER A 122 -14.32 61.91 -34.86
N LEU A 123 -13.50 61.95 -33.81
CA LEU A 123 -12.53 60.90 -33.45
C LEU A 123 -12.94 60.05 -32.24
N ILE A 124 -14.05 60.38 -31.58
CA ILE A 124 -14.55 59.70 -30.38
C ILE A 124 -14.95 58.23 -30.65
N PRO A 125 -15.75 57.91 -31.68
CA PRO A 125 -16.16 56.51 -31.92
C PRO A 125 -15.01 55.59 -32.33
N ALA A 126 -13.98 56.11 -33.02
CA ALA A 126 -12.80 55.32 -33.38
C ALA A 126 -11.92 54.98 -32.17
N ARG A 127 -11.86 55.87 -31.18
CA ARG A 127 -11.13 55.63 -29.92
C ARG A 127 -11.84 54.61 -29.04
N GLU A 128 -13.16 54.68 -28.95
CA GLU A 128 -13.96 53.71 -28.18
C GLU A 128 -13.85 52.30 -28.76
N GLN A 129 -13.90 52.15 -30.09
CA GLN A 129 -13.69 50.86 -30.75
C GLN A 129 -12.28 50.29 -30.50
N PHE A 130 -11.24 51.14 -30.48
CA PHE A 130 -9.88 50.71 -30.16
C PHE A 130 -9.78 50.15 -28.73
N TRP A 131 -10.37 50.84 -27.74
CA TRP A 131 -10.38 50.36 -26.36
C TRP A 131 -11.24 49.11 -26.17
N GLU A 132 -12.37 48.99 -26.88
CA GLU A 132 -13.19 47.78 -26.86
C GLU A 132 -12.46 46.59 -27.49
N GLN A 133 -11.75 46.79 -28.60
CA GLN A 133 -10.94 45.75 -29.22
C GLN A 133 -9.78 45.33 -28.31
N ALA A 134 -9.06 46.28 -27.73
CA ALA A 134 -7.97 46.00 -26.79
C ALA A 134 -8.47 45.27 -25.54
N LYS A 135 -9.65 45.63 -25.01
CA LYS A 135 -10.25 44.96 -23.85
C LYS A 135 -10.71 43.54 -24.20
N LYS A 136 -11.32 43.34 -25.36
CA LYS A 136 -11.70 42.00 -25.86
C LYS A 136 -10.48 41.12 -26.08
N GLU A 137 -9.41 41.66 -26.65
CA GLU A 137 -8.15 40.93 -26.85
C GLU A 137 -7.49 40.56 -25.51
N GLU A 138 -7.48 41.48 -24.53
CA GLU A 138 -6.98 41.20 -23.19
C GLU A 138 -7.81 40.13 -22.47
N GLU A 139 -9.14 40.17 -22.59
CA GLU A 139 -10.03 39.14 -22.04
C GLU A 139 -9.78 37.78 -22.68
N LEU A 140 -9.63 37.73 -23.99
CA LEU A 140 -9.37 36.48 -24.73
C LEU A 140 -8.01 35.89 -24.35
N ARG A 141 -6.99 36.74 -24.15
CA ARG A 141 -5.68 36.32 -23.63
C ARG A 141 -5.79 35.72 -22.23
N LYS A 142 -6.58 36.33 -21.34
CA LYS A 142 -6.83 35.82 -19.98
C LYS A 142 -7.62 34.52 -20.00
N GLU A 143 -8.59 34.39 -20.89
CA GLU A 143 -9.37 33.16 -21.05
C GLU A 143 -8.52 32.01 -21.60
N GLU A 144 -7.63 32.29 -22.55
CA GLU A 144 -6.66 31.31 -23.06
C GLU A 144 -5.66 30.87 -21.97
N GLU A 145 -5.12 31.80 -21.17
CA GLU A 145 -4.27 31.47 -20.01
C GLU A 145 -5.03 30.62 -18.97
N ARG A 146 -6.30 30.95 -18.69
CA ARG A 146 -7.16 30.16 -17.80
C ARG A 146 -7.45 28.77 -18.36
N LYS A 147 -7.76 28.67 -19.64
CA LYS A 147 -8.00 27.39 -20.32
C LYS A 147 -6.74 26.53 -20.31
N LYS A 148 -5.59 27.11 -20.62
CA LYS A 148 -4.29 26.42 -20.55
C LYS A 148 -3.96 25.96 -19.14
N ALA A 149 -4.30 26.75 -18.11
CA ALA A 149 -4.12 26.35 -16.71
C ALA A 149 -5.05 25.18 -16.33
N LEU A 150 -6.30 25.18 -16.80
CA LEU A 150 -7.23 24.05 -16.59
C LEU A 150 -6.76 22.79 -17.31
N ASP A 151 -6.33 22.90 -18.57
CA ASP A 151 -5.82 21.77 -19.34
C ASP A 151 -4.54 21.21 -18.72
N ALA A 152 -3.63 22.06 -18.24
CA ALA A 152 -2.44 21.63 -17.52
C ALA A 152 -2.80 20.88 -16.24
N ARG A 153 -3.76 21.40 -15.45
CA ARG A 153 -4.23 20.76 -14.23
C ARG A 153 -4.89 19.40 -14.51
N LEU A 154 -5.69 19.31 -15.56
CA LEU A 154 -6.33 18.06 -15.99
C LEU A 154 -5.29 17.02 -16.43
N ARG A 155 -4.26 17.45 -17.18
CA ARG A 155 -3.14 16.57 -17.57
C ARG A 155 -2.39 16.02 -16.36
N PHE A 156 -2.05 16.88 -15.41
CA PHE A 156 -1.40 16.43 -14.16
C PHE A 156 -2.28 15.45 -13.38
N GLU A 157 -3.58 15.68 -13.33
CA GLU A 157 -4.52 14.77 -12.66
C GLU A 157 -4.61 13.42 -13.39
N GLN A 158 -4.67 13.43 -14.73
CA GLN A 158 -4.66 12.22 -15.56
C GLN A 158 -3.36 11.42 -15.40
N GLU A 159 -2.20 12.07 -15.47
CA GLU A 159 -0.90 11.42 -15.28
C GLU A 159 -0.78 10.81 -13.88
N ARG A 160 -1.28 11.50 -12.85
CA ARG A 160 -1.28 10.98 -11.48
C ARG A 160 -2.19 9.76 -11.33
N MET A 161 -3.40 9.83 -11.90
CA MET A 161 -4.34 8.70 -11.91
C MET A 161 -3.78 7.52 -12.69
N GLU A 162 -3.06 7.76 -13.79
CA GLU A 162 -2.44 6.71 -14.58
C GLU A 162 -1.26 6.06 -13.86
N GLN A 163 -0.42 6.83 -13.16
CA GLN A 163 0.63 6.27 -12.30
C GLN A 163 0.04 5.43 -11.17
N GLU A 164 -1.05 5.87 -10.54
CA GLU A 164 -1.73 5.11 -9.50
C GLU A 164 -2.33 3.81 -10.04
N ARG A 165 -2.96 3.87 -11.23
CA ARG A 165 -3.51 2.69 -11.93
C ARG A 165 -2.41 1.70 -12.28
N LEU A 166 -1.32 2.15 -12.90
CA LEU A 166 -0.18 1.29 -13.24
C LEU A 166 0.45 0.67 -11.99
N GLY A 167 0.58 1.43 -10.90
CA GLY A 167 1.05 0.91 -9.63
C GLY A 167 0.08 -0.09 -8.97
N GLN A 168 -1.23 0.08 -9.18
CA GLN A 168 -2.22 -0.92 -8.75
C GLN A 168 -2.12 -2.19 -9.60
N GLU A 169 -2.06 -2.07 -10.92
CA GLU A 169 -1.90 -3.20 -11.84
C GLU A 169 -0.61 -3.98 -11.58
N GLU A 170 0.50 -3.31 -11.30
CA GLU A 170 1.76 -3.96 -10.94
C GLU A 170 1.64 -4.68 -9.60
N ARG A 171 0.99 -4.07 -8.60
CA ARG A 171 0.73 -4.72 -7.31
C ARG A 171 -0.14 -5.96 -7.49
N GLU A 172 -1.24 -5.84 -8.23
CA GLU A 172 -2.15 -6.94 -8.54
C GLU A 172 -1.43 -8.06 -9.31
N ARG A 173 -0.56 -7.71 -10.28
CA ARG A 173 0.27 -8.68 -10.98
C ARG A 173 1.19 -9.44 -10.02
N ARG A 174 1.90 -8.73 -9.13
CA ARG A 174 2.76 -9.34 -8.10
C ARG A 174 1.97 -10.18 -7.08
N TYR A 175 0.71 -9.84 -6.83
CA TYR A 175 -0.18 -10.67 -6.01
C TYR A 175 -0.62 -11.91 -6.77
N ARG A 176 -1.02 -11.78 -8.03
CA ARG A 176 -1.46 -12.90 -8.88
C ARG A 176 -0.34 -13.92 -9.09
N GLU A 177 0.87 -13.48 -9.41
CA GLU A 177 2.04 -14.36 -9.54
C GLU A 177 2.37 -15.08 -8.22
N ARG A 178 2.15 -14.42 -7.06
CA ARG A 178 2.30 -15.06 -5.74
C ARG A 178 1.18 -16.06 -5.45
N GLU A 179 -0.06 -15.75 -5.81
CA GLU A 179 -1.19 -16.68 -5.66
C GLU A 179 -1.00 -17.93 -6.52
N GLU A 180 -0.56 -17.77 -7.78
CA GLU A 180 -0.23 -18.88 -8.67
C GLU A 180 0.85 -19.78 -8.06
N GLN A 181 1.95 -19.20 -7.53
CA GLN A 181 2.98 -19.97 -6.83
C GLN A 181 2.43 -20.71 -5.59
N ILE A 182 1.56 -20.06 -4.81
CA ILE A 182 0.93 -20.68 -3.64
C ILE A 182 0.02 -21.83 -4.07
N GLU A 183 -0.72 -21.67 -5.16
CA GLU A 183 -1.60 -22.68 -5.71
C GLU A 183 -0.80 -23.87 -6.27
N GLU A 184 0.29 -23.62 -7.00
CA GLU A 184 1.23 -24.68 -7.44
C GLU A 184 1.85 -25.43 -6.25
N HIS A 185 2.33 -24.71 -5.23
CA HIS A 185 2.84 -25.32 -4.01
C HIS A 185 1.76 -26.13 -3.27
N ARG A 186 0.51 -25.66 -3.27
CA ARG A 186 -0.63 -26.37 -2.67
C ARG A 186 -1.00 -27.60 -3.51
N HIS A 187 -1.02 -27.49 -4.83
CA HIS A 187 -1.31 -28.57 -5.76
C HIS A 187 -0.24 -29.65 -5.66
N GLY A 188 1.04 -29.28 -5.64
CA GLY A 188 2.16 -30.19 -5.42
C GLY A 188 2.09 -30.90 -4.07
N ARG A 189 1.86 -30.18 -2.95
CA ARG A 189 1.66 -30.82 -1.64
C ARG A 189 0.44 -31.72 -1.60
N GLY A 190 -0.66 -31.32 -2.24
CA GLY A 190 -1.89 -32.10 -2.36
C GLY A 190 -1.68 -33.38 -3.16
N TRP A 191 -0.99 -33.30 -4.30
CA TRP A 191 -0.61 -34.45 -5.12
C TRP A 191 0.29 -35.43 -4.38
N VAL A 192 1.34 -34.94 -3.70
CA VAL A 192 2.23 -35.78 -2.89
C VAL A 192 1.47 -36.44 -1.74
N GLY A 193 0.55 -35.70 -1.11
CA GLY A 193 -0.33 -36.24 -0.07
C GLY A 193 -1.29 -37.31 -0.57
N CYS A 194 -1.91 -37.10 -1.74
CA CYS A 194 -2.82 -38.05 -2.37
C CYS A 194 -2.07 -39.31 -2.84
N GLY A 195 -0.92 -39.14 -3.48
CA GLY A 195 -0.06 -40.26 -3.91
C GLY A 195 0.43 -41.11 -2.74
N ARG A 196 0.82 -40.50 -1.62
CA ARG A 196 1.20 -41.25 -0.41
C ARG A 196 0.03 -42.02 0.21
N LYS A 197 -1.18 -41.45 0.19
CA LYS A 197 -2.41 -42.14 0.64
C LYS A 197 -2.75 -43.33 -0.27
N GLN A 198 -2.64 -43.15 -1.58
CA GLN A 198 -2.85 -44.21 -2.57
C GLN A 198 -1.87 -45.37 -2.34
N GLN A 199 -0.57 -45.08 -2.19
CA GLN A 199 0.45 -46.09 -1.92
C GLN A 199 0.24 -46.81 -0.57
N SER A 200 -0.22 -46.08 0.46
CA SER A 200 -0.54 -46.70 1.76
C SER A 200 -1.71 -47.66 1.66
N MET A 201 -2.79 -47.27 0.95
CA MET A 201 -3.94 -48.13 0.70
C MET A 201 -3.53 -49.39 -0.08
N GLU A 202 -2.75 -49.22 -1.15
CA GLU A 202 -2.29 -50.32 -1.99
C GLU A 202 -1.34 -51.27 -1.24
N ALA A 203 -0.47 -50.72 -0.37
CA ALA A 203 0.41 -51.52 0.48
C ALA A 203 -0.36 -52.27 1.59
N GLU A 204 -1.41 -51.67 2.15
CA GLU A 204 -2.27 -52.33 3.12
C GLU A 204 -3.08 -53.46 2.47
N GLU A 205 -3.62 -53.22 1.27
CA GLU A 205 -4.31 -54.25 0.48
C GLU A 205 -3.36 -55.39 0.09
N ALA A 206 -2.13 -55.09 -0.34
CA ALA A 206 -1.13 -56.11 -0.64
C ALA A 206 -0.75 -56.93 0.62
N ARG A 207 -0.65 -56.28 1.78
CA ARG A 207 -0.44 -56.97 3.07
C ARG A 207 -1.63 -57.86 3.45
N GLN A 208 -2.86 -57.40 3.22
CA GLN A 208 -4.05 -58.21 3.46
C GLN A 208 -4.07 -59.42 2.54
N ARG A 209 -3.78 -59.28 1.24
CA ARG A 209 -3.70 -60.40 0.29
C ARG A 209 -2.63 -61.43 0.67
N LEU A 210 -1.45 -60.98 1.10
CA LEU A 210 -0.39 -61.85 1.62
C LEU A 210 -0.84 -62.57 2.90
N LYS A 211 -1.53 -61.87 3.80
CA LYS A 211 -2.04 -62.45 5.04
C LYS A 211 -3.16 -63.46 4.77
N GLU A 212 -4.05 -63.19 3.82
CA GLU A 212 -5.06 -64.14 3.37
C GLU A 212 -4.41 -65.38 2.75
N GLN A 213 -3.43 -65.23 1.85
CA GLN A 213 -2.66 -66.37 1.32
C GLN A 213 -1.97 -67.18 2.43
N SER A 214 -1.36 -66.51 3.41
CA SER A 214 -0.72 -67.16 4.56
C SER A 214 -1.74 -67.91 5.43
N ILE A 215 -2.91 -67.31 5.70
CA ILE A 215 -3.97 -67.94 6.51
C ILE A 215 -4.49 -69.22 5.84
N PHE A 216 -4.66 -69.21 4.52
CA PHE A 216 -5.05 -70.42 3.78
C PHE A 216 -3.93 -71.46 3.72
N GLY A 217 -2.67 -71.05 3.59
CA GLY A 217 -1.51 -71.94 3.63
C GLY A 217 -1.31 -72.60 5.01
N ASP A 218 -1.39 -71.82 6.08
CA ASP A 218 -1.22 -72.29 7.47
C ASP A 218 -2.37 -73.23 7.89
N GLN A 219 -3.61 -72.97 7.45
CA GLN A 219 -4.73 -73.90 7.70
C GLN A 219 -4.51 -75.25 7.00
N GLN A 220 -4.00 -75.24 5.78
CA GLN A 220 -3.74 -76.46 5.04
C GLN A 220 -2.58 -77.26 5.67
N GLU A 221 -1.52 -76.58 6.12
CA GLU A 221 -0.42 -77.22 6.85
C GLU A 221 -0.82 -77.74 8.24
N GLU A 222 -1.69 -77.02 8.96
CA GLU A 222 -2.21 -77.49 10.26
C GLU A 222 -3.15 -78.69 10.11
N ASP A 223 -4.02 -78.71 9.11
CA ASP A 223 -4.89 -79.85 8.81
C ASP A 223 -4.06 -81.08 8.41
N ASP A 224 -3.04 -80.91 7.57
CA ASP A 224 -2.11 -81.98 7.19
C ASP A 224 -1.33 -82.51 8.39
N ARG A 225 -0.87 -81.63 9.29
CA ARG A 225 -0.21 -82.02 10.56
C ARG A 225 -1.16 -82.76 11.50
N GLN A 226 -2.41 -82.36 11.60
CA GLN A 226 -3.40 -83.04 12.45
C GLN A 226 -3.76 -84.42 11.88
N GLN A 227 -3.90 -84.55 10.56
CA GLN A 227 -4.08 -85.84 9.89
C GLN A 227 -2.87 -86.75 10.09
N PHE A 228 -1.65 -86.21 10.01
CA PHE A 228 -0.43 -86.97 10.29
C PHE A 228 -0.38 -87.49 11.74
N ARG A 229 -0.68 -86.64 12.73
CA ARG A 229 -0.71 -87.06 14.14
C ARG A 229 -1.79 -88.11 14.43
N LYS A 230 -2.94 -87.99 13.76
CA LYS A 230 -4.02 -88.95 13.90
C LYS A 230 -3.64 -90.31 13.31
N SER A 231 -3.01 -90.33 12.14
CA SER A 231 -2.51 -91.58 11.55
C SER A 231 -1.37 -92.19 12.37
N GLU A 232 -0.46 -91.39 12.94
CA GLU A 232 0.55 -91.88 13.88
C GLU A 232 -0.08 -92.52 15.13
N SER A 233 -1.07 -91.87 15.74
CA SER A 233 -1.79 -92.41 16.90
C SER A 233 -2.55 -93.69 16.58
N GLU A 234 -3.18 -93.78 15.40
CA GLU A 234 -3.88 -94.99 14.94
C GLU A 234 -2.89 -96.13 14.69
N VAL A 235 -1.70 -95.84 14.16
CA VAL A 235 -0.61 -96.82 13.98
C VAL A 235 -0.07 -97.29 15.33
N GLU A 236 0.10 -96.40 16.29
CA GLU A 236 0.59 -96.72 17.63
C GLU A 236 -0.44 -97.55 18.43
N GLU A 237 -1.73 -97.22 18.32
CA GLU A 237 -2.83 -98.01 18.90
C GLU A 237 -2.90 -99.41 18.26
N ALA A 238 -2.82 -99.51 16.93
CA ALA A 238 -2.78 -100.79 16.24
C ALA A 238 -1.55 -101.63 16.66
N ALA A 239 -0.38 -101.01 16.83
CA ALA A 239 0.83 -101.67 17.32
C ALA A 239 0.65 -102.18 18.76
N ALA A 240 0.01 -101.40 19.65
CA ALA A 240 -0.28 -101.80 21.01
C ALA A 240 -1.26 -102.99 21.08
N ILE A 241 -2.29 -103.01 20.23
CA ILE A 241 -3.23 -104.14 20.12
C ILE A 241 -2.53 -105.40 19.59
N ILE A 242 -1.59 -105.24 18.64
CA ILE A 242 -0.79 -106.37 18.13
C ILE A 242 0.18 -106.88 19.22
N ALA A 243 0.77 -106.01 20.02
CA ALA A 243 1.71 -106.38 21.09
C ALA A 243 1.06 -107.15 22.25
N GLN A 244 -0.24 -106.96 22.49
CA GLN A 244 -1.00 -107.72 23.50
C GLN A 244 -1.38 -109.13 23.04
N ARG A 245 -1.07 -109.53 21.80
CA ARG A 245 -1.34 -110.88 21.31
C ARG A 245 -0.29 -111.86 21.87
N PRO A 246 -0.71 -113.05 22.34
CA PRO A 246 0.21 -114.03 22.90
C PRO A 246 1.18 -114.62 21.87
N ASP A 247 0.82 -114.60 20.58
CA ASP A 247 1.64 -115.13 19.49
C ASP A 247 1.66 -114.17 18.29
N ASN A 248 2.86 -113.86 17.79
CA ASN A 248 3.08 -112.99 16.64
C ASN A 248 3.04 -113.81 15.34
N PRO A 249 2.06 -113.62 14.45
CA PRO A 249 1.92 -114.43 13.23
C PRO A 249 3.08 -114.24 12.24
N ARG A 250 3.83 -113.13 12.33
CA ARG A 250 5.07 -112.94 11.54
C ARG A 250 6.17 -113.93 11.94
N ASP A 251 6.20 -114.37 13.20
CA ASP A 251 7.20 -115.32 13.68
C ASP A 251 6.87 -116.75 13.24
N PHE A 252 5.59 -117.09 13.06
CA PHE A 252 5.16 -118.34 12.44
C PHE A 252 5.67 -118.47 10.99
N PHE A 253 5.50 -117.41 10.18
CA PHE A 253 6.01 -117.40 8.80
C PHE A 253 7.53 -117.38 8.72
N LYS A 254 8.23 -116.66 9.61
CA LYS A 254 9.70 -116.70 9.69
C LYS A 254 10.23 -118.07 10.10
N GLN A 255 9.52 -118.79 10.98
CA GLN A 255 9.84 -120.17 11.29
C GLN A 255 9.62 -121.06 10.07
N GLN A 256 8.52 -120.86 9.32
CA GLN A 256 8.26 -121.60 8.09
C GLN A 256 9.29 -121.31 6.99
N GLU A 257 9.73 -120.06 6.82
CA GLU A 257 10.83 -119.70 5.92
C GLU A 257 12.17 -120.25 6.41
N ARG A 258 12.49 -120.24 7.71
CA ARG A 258 13.71 -120.93 8.20
C ARG A 258 13.68 -122.43 7.96
N VAL A 259 12.49 -123.04 7.97
CA VAL A 259 12.30 -124.47 7.67
C VAL A 259 12.26 -124.73 6.15
N ALA A 260 11.84 -123.75 5.34
CA ALA A 260 11.76 -123.84 3.88
C ALA A 260 13.05 -123.39 3.15
N SER A 261 13.85 -122.50 3.74
CA SER A 261 15.14 -122.03 3.21
C SER A 261 16.30 -123.01 3.45
N GLY A 262 16.00 -124.25 3.85
CA GLY A 262 16.92 -125.38 3.78
C GLY A 262 17.08 -125.98 2.36
N SER A 263 16.54 -125.34 1.32
CA SER A 263 16.58 -125.87 -0.05
C SER A 263 16.64 -124.78 -1.11
N SER A 264 17.75 -124.78 -1.85
CA SER A 264 17.94 -124.30 -3.24
C SER A 264 17.83 -122.81 -3.58
N ASP A 265 19.02 -122.21 -3.75
CA ASP A 265 19.52 -121.37 -4.85
C ASP A 265 18.51 -120.72 -5.83
N ALA A 266 18.62 -119.39 -5.97
CA ALA A 266 18.46 -118.72 -7.27
C ALA A 266 19.12 -117.34 -7.30
N VAL A 267 19.54 -116.99 -8.51
CA VAL A 267 20.47 -115.94 -8.94
C VAL A 267 19.73 -114.72 -9.52
N SER A 268 20.30 -113.52 -9.32
CA SER A 268 20.20 -112.26 -10.15
C SER A 268 18.89 -111.43 -10.12
N PRO A 269 18.84 -110.22 -10.77
CA PRO A 269 19.54 -108.95 -10.51
C PRO A 269 18.53 -107.75 -10.43
N GLY A 270 18.85 -106.55 -9.95
CA GLY A 270 19.38 -105.41 -10.72
C GLY A 270 18.42 -104.77 -11.75
N SER A 271 17.89 -103.56 -11.48
CA SER A 271 17.58 -102.44 -12.44
C SER A 271 16.65 -101.39 -11.80
N HIS A 272 17.07 -100.13 -11.63
CA HIS A 272 16.83 -98.95 -12.52
C HIS A 272 15.38 -98.42 -12.45
N ARG A 273 15.03 -97.14 -12.59
CA ARG A 273 15.62 -95.78 -12.70
C ARG A 273 14.41 -94.91 -13.11
N THR A 274 14.38 -93.63 -12.74
CA THR A 274 13.84 -92.44 -13.45
C THR A 274 13.34 -91.43 -12.40
N GLY A 275 13.40 -90.13 -12.60
CA GLY A 275 13.75 -89.28 -13.75
C GLY A 275 13.46 -87.85 -13.34
#